data_AF-A0A7V5QH67-F1
#
_entry.id   AF-A0A7V5QH67-F1
#
_cell.length_a   1.000
_cell.length_b   1.000
_cell.length_c   1.000
_cell.angle_alpha   90.00
_cell.angle_beta   90.00
_cell.angle_gamma   90.00
#
_symmetry.space_group_name_H-M   'P 1'
#
loop_
_entity.id
_entity.type
_entity.pdbx_description
1 polymer ?
#
loop_
_entity_poly.entity_id
_entity_poly.type
_entity_poly.pdbx_seq_one_letter_code
_entity_poly.pdbx_strand_id
1 'polypeptide(L)'
;MDAVDELLTKIETEILNPVIGLLVIIAMAVFIYGLVEFIGGADNEEKRNNGKRHMTWGIVGLFIMFTAFGLMRVADIFGGLSS
;
A
#
# COMPACT_ATOMS: atom_id res chain seq x y z
N MET A 1 -4.65 18.15 -25.29
CA MET A 1 -4.14 17.89 -23.94
C MET A 1 -3.45 19.15 -23.51
N ASP A 2 -3.90 19.73 -22.42
CA ASP A 2 -3.33 20.97 -21.91
C ASP A 2 -1.98 20.65 -21.26
N ALA A 3 -1.07 21.62 -21.20
CA ALA A 3 0.25 21.43 -20.59
C ALA A 3 0.17 20.92 -19.14
N VAL A 4 -0.93 21.23 -18.45
CA VAL A 4 -1.22 20.72 -17.10
C VAL A 4 -1.47 19.21 -17.12
N ASP A 5 -2.24 18.70 -18.07
CA ASP A 5 -2.55 17.27 -18.17
C ASP A 5 -1.28 16.45 -18.41
N GLU A 6 -0.39 16.94 -19.28
CA GLU A 6 0.90 16.30 -19.56
C GLU A 6 1.77 16.22 -18.30
N LEU A 7 1.81 17.29 -17.50
CA LEU A 7 2.54 17.31 -16.23
C LEU A 7 1.94 16.33 -15.22
N LEU A 8 0.60 16.26 -15.13
CA LEU A 8 -0.08 15.34 -14.22
C LEU A 8 0.20 13.88 -14.58
N THR A 9 0.07 13.50 -15.86
CA THR A 9 0.38 12.14 -16.32
C THR A 9 1.84 11.79 -16.03
N LYS A 10 2.78 12.70 -16.28
CA LYS A 10 4.20 12.43 -16.03
C LYS A 10 4.51 12.25 -14.54
N ILE A 11 3.88 13.03 -13.67
CA ILE A 11 4.01 12.85 -12.22
C ILE A 11 3.41 11.49 -11.79
N GLU A 12 2.27 11.12 -12.35
CA GLU A 12 1.63 9.84 -12.05
C GLU A 12 2.52 8.65 -12.45
N THR A 13 2.98 8.62 -13.70
CA THR A 13 3.72 7.48 -14.23
C THR A 13 5.14 7.37 -13.68
N GLU A 14 5.84 8.50 -13.55
CA GLU A 14 7.26 8.50 -13.19
C GLU A 14 7.49 8.58 -11.68
N ILE A 15 6.51 9.05 -10.91
CA ILE A 15 6.68 9.27 -9.47
C ILE A 15 5.67 8.46 -8.66
N LEU A 16 4.36 8.65 -8.88
CA LEU A 16 3.35 8.02 -8.01
C LEU A 16 3.34 6.51 -8.16
N ASN A 17 3.30 5.97 -9.39
CA ASN A 17 3.25 4.52 -9.61
C ASN A 17 4.45 3.76 -9.01
N PRO A 18 5.70 4.20 -9.23
CA PRO A 18 6.87 3.59 -8.59
C PRO A 18 6.83 3.70 -7.06
N VAL A 19 6.44 4.85 -6.51
CA VAL A 19 6.37 5.07 -5.06
C VAL A 19 5.31 4.17 -4.43
N ILE A 20 4.12 4.05 -5.02
CA ILE A 20 3.07 3.15 -4.55
C ILE A 20 3.58 1.71 -4.55
N GLY A 21 4.22 1.27 -5.64
CA GLY A 21 4.82 -0.07 -5.73
C GLY A 21 5.85 -0.33 -4.63
N LEU A 22 6.72 0.63 -4.36
CA LEU A 22 7.70 0.54 -3.28
C LEU A 22 7.03 0.45 -1.90
N LEU A 23 6.00 1.25 -1.65
CA LEU A 23 5.27 1.23 -0.39
C LEU A 23 4.55 -0.10 -0.16
N VAL A 24 4.00 -0.73 -1.20
CA VAL A 24 3.40 -2.08 -1.11
C VAL A 24 4.44 -3.10 -0.65
N ILE A 25 5.64 -3.08 -1.25
CA ILE A 25 6.73 -3.98 -0.89
C ILE A 25 7.13 -3.79 0.59
N ILE A 26 7.25 -2.54 1.04
CA ILE A 26 7.58 -2.22 2.43
C ILE A 26 6.47 -2.68 3.38
N ALA A 27 5.20 -2.40 3.06
CA ALA A 27 4.06 -2.80 3.89
C ALA A 27 3.97 -4.33 4.01
N MET A 28 4.21 -5.05 2.92
CA MET A 28 4.30 -6.51 2.92
C MET A 28 5.47 -7.02 3.77
N ALA A 29 6.65 -6.39 3.67
CA ALA A 29 7.80 -6.75 4.48
C ALA A 29 7.54 -6.55 5.98
N VAL A 30 6.92 -5.43 6.37
CA VAL A 30 6.53 -5.15 7.77
C VAL A 30 5.49 -6.16 8.26
N PHE A 31 4.52 -6.51 7.42
CA PHE A 31 3.53 -7.53 7.73
C PHE A 31 4.18 -8.90 7.98
N ILE A 32 5.06 -9.35 7.08
CA ILE A 32 5.78 -10.62 7.21
C ILE A 32 6.68 -10.60 8.45
N TYR A 33 7.39 -9.50 8.71
CA TYR A 33 8.20 -9.35 9.92
C TYR A 33 7.36 -9.51 11.19
N GLY A 34 6.20 -8.84 11.25
CA GLY A 34 5.27 -9.00 12.36
C GLY A 34 4.73 -10.42 12.51
N LEU A 35 4.47 -11.11 11.40
CA LEU A 35 4.01 -12.50 11.40
C LEU A 35 5.10 -13.44 11.96
N VAL A 36 6.34 -13.28 11.54
CA VAL A 36 7.48 -14.06 12.06
C VAL A 36 7.69 -13.79 13.55
N GLU A 37 7.61 -12.54 13.99
CA GLU A 37 7.72 -12.17 15.41
C GLU A 37 6.55 -12.72 16.24
N PHE A 38 5.33 -12.70 15.68
CA PHE A 38 4.14 -13.24 16.33
C PHE A 38 4.23 -14.76 16.55
N ILE A 39 4.68 -15.50 15.53
CA ILE A 39 4.83 -16.96 15.60
C ILE A 39 6.03 -17.34 16.47
N GLY A 40 7.19 -16.71 16.28
CA GLY A 40 8.41 -17.00 17.04
C GLY A 40 8.35 -16.53 18.50
N GLY A 41 7.45 -15.59 18.82
CA GLY A 41 7.17 -15.09 20.15
C GLY A 41 6.03 -15.80 20.88
N ALA A 42 5.57 -16.97 20.42
CA ALA A 42 4.37 -17.63 20.96
C ALA A 42 4.41 -17.83 22.49
N ASP A 43 5.59 -18.11 23.05
CA ASP A 43 5.80 -18.34 24.49
C ASP A 43 6.09 -17.07 25.30
N ASN A 44 6.14 -15.91 24.64
CA ASN A 44 6.39 -14.61 25.28
C ASN A 44 5.31 -13.60 24.86
N GLU A 45 4.43 -13.25 25.81
CA GLU A 45 3.30 -12.35 25.54
C GLU A 45 3.71 -10.98 24.99
N GLU A 46 4.86 -10.44 25.40
CA GLU A 46 5.36 -9.15 24.93
C GLU A 46 5.76 -9.23 23.45
N LYS A 47 6.54 -10.26 23.07
CA LYS A 47 6.91 -10.50 21.66
C LYS A 47 5.69 -10.78 20.80
N ARG A 48 4.73 -11.55 21.33
CA ARG A 48 3.46 -11.81 20.65
C ARG A 48 2.68 -10.52 20.40
N ASN A 49 2.62 -9.62 21.37
CA ASN A 49 1.93 -8.33 21.23
C ASN A 49 2.66 -7.38 20.25
N ASN A 50 4.00 -7.39 20.24
CA ASN A 50 4.80 -6.64 19.28
C ASN A 50 4.59 -7.14 17.84
N GLY A 51 4.63 -8.47 17.63
CA GLY A 51 4.34 -9.08 16.33
C GLY A 51 2.95 -8.72 15.82
N LYS A 52 1.91 -8.80 16.67
CA LYS A 52 0.54 -8.35 16.31
C LYS A 52 0.50 -6.88 15.89
N ARG A 53 1.24 -6.00 16.58
CA ARG A 53 1.30 -4.58 16.24
C ARG A 53 1.93 -4.39 14.86
N HIS A 54 3.06 -5.03 14.57
CA HIS A 54 3.70 -4.97 13.25
C HIS A 54 2.81 -5.54 12.13
N MET A 55 2.13 -6.67 12.36
CA MET A 55 1.14 -7.19 11.41
C MET A 55 0.03 -6.18 11.14
N THR A 56 -0.48 -5.52 12.18
CA THR A 56 -1.56 -4.55 12.06
C THR A 56 -1.12 -3.33 11.25
N TRP A 57 0.09 -2.80 11.50
CA TRP A 57 0.65 -1.70 10.69
C TRP A 57 0.80 -2.09 9.22
N GLY A 58 1.26 -3.32 8.95
CA GLY A 58 1.33 -3.85 7.59
C GLY A 58 -0.04 -3.94 6.92
N ILE A 59 -1.04 -4.49 7.63
CA ILE A 59 -2.43 -4.60 7.12
C ILE A 59 -3.03 -3.23 6.85
N VAL A 60 -2.86 -2.25 7.76
CA VAL A 60 -3.36 -0.89 7.57
C VAL A 60 -2.73 -0.24 6.35
N GLY A 61 -1.42 -0.40 6.16
CA GLY A 61 -0.72 0.09 4.97
C GLY A 61 -1.28 -0.51 3.68
N LEU A 62 -1.44 -1.84 3.64
CA LEU A 62 -2.02 -2.54 2.49
C LEU A 62 -3.48 -2.14 2.25
N PHE A 63 -4.28 -1.97 3.30
CA PHE A 63 -5.68 -1.56 3.20
C PHE A 63 -5.83 -0.17 2.57
N ILE A 64 -4.99 0.80 2.97
CA ILE A 64 -4.99 2.14 2.37
C ILE A 64 -4.67 2.05 0.87
N MET A 65 -3.68 1.23 0.50
CA MET A 65 -3.29 1.04 -0.91
C MET A 65 -4.40 0.39 -1.74
N PHE A 66 -5.03 -0.67 -1.21
CA PHE A 66 -6.17 -1.31 -1.88
C PHE A 66 -7.34 -0.35 -2.02
N THR A 67 -7.59 0.49 -1.02
CA THR A 67 -8.63 1.52 -1.08
C THR A 67 -8.30 2.55 -2.15
N ALA A 68 -7.06 3.05 -2.21
CA ALA A 68 -6.63 3.98 -3.24
C ALA A 68 -6.76 3.39 -4.66
N PHE A 69 -6.31 2.14 -4.85
CA PHE A 69 -6.45 1.44 -6.14
C PHE A 69 -7.91 1.22 -6.53
N GLY A 70 -8.75 0.84 -5.56
CA GLY A 70 -10.20 0.71 -5.76
C GLY A 70 -10.83 2.03 -6.16
N LEU A 71 -10.46 3.13 -5.50
CA LEU A 71 -10.95 4.47 -5.82
C LEU A 71 -10.49 4.93 -7.21
N MET A 72 -9.22 4.71 -7.59
CA MET A 72 -8.73 5.01 -8.94
C MET A 72 -9.55 4.25 -9.99
N ARG A 73 -9.71 2.94 -9.83
CA ARG A 73 -10.49 2.13 -10.77
C ARG A 73 -11.96 2.54 -10.85
N VAL A 74 -12.55 2.91 -9.71
CA VAL A 74 -13.93 3.42 -9.66
C VAL A 74 -14.02 4.77 -10.38
N ALA A 75 -13.06 5.66 -10.18
CA ALA A 75 -12.99 6.93 -10.89
C ALA A 75 -12.84 6.72 -12.40
N ASP A 76 -12.03 5.75 -12.85
CA ASP A 76 -11.89 5.41 -14.27
C ASP A 76 -13.21 4.90 -14.88
N ILE A 77 -13.94 4.05 -14.15
CA ILE A 77 -15.23 3.50 -14.58
C ILE A 77 -16.27 4.62 -14.76
N PHE A 78 -16.34 5.57 -13.82
CA PHE A 78 -17.27 6.69 -13.91
C PHE A 78 -16.81 7.78 -14.88
N GLY A 79 -15.49 7.94 -15.07
CA GLY A 79 -14.87 8.92 -15.95
C GLY A 79 -14.90 8.52 -17.42
N GLY A 80 -14.89 7.23 -17.74
CA GLY A 80 -15.21 6.69 -19.06
C GLY A 80 -14.50 7.31 -20.28
N LEU A 81 -13.36 7.98 -20.12
CA LEU A 81 -12.60 8.62 -21.20
C LEU A 81 -11.12 8.79 -20.82
N SER A 82 -10.31 7.75 -21.00
CA SER A 82 -9.07 7.88 -21.78
C SER A 82 -8.53 6.48 -22.06
N SER A 83 -8.79 6.02 -23.27
CA SER A 83 -7.85 5.18 -24.03
C SER A 83 -6.44 5.76 -23.98
#